data_AF-A0A2E8VHZ0-F1
#
_entry.id   AF-A0A2E8VHZ0-F1
#
_cell.length_a   1.000
_cell.length_b   1.000
_cell.length_c   1.000
_cell.angle_alpha   90.00
_cell.angle_beta   90.00
_cell.angle_gamma   90.00
#
_symmetry.space_group_name_H-M   'P 1'
#
loop_
_entity.id
_entity.type
_entity.pdbx_description
1 polymer ?
#
loop_
_entity_poly.entity_id
_entity_poly.type
_entity_poly.pdbx_seq_one_letter_code
_entity_poly.pdbx_strand_id
1 'polypeptide(L)'
;MKKLILPISILLLFAVGCDNPMLDNRVELDNSELQDFSSELASDLGLSKTSASAVNDVLNRHGRGGKHKEPGFLWKVAGELADKLSDEEKARLFEKMEEKEIPLFGTPKIKKGKKGKKSKDPFSVIKKVLTDDQKVTFKAIKIAYKEKFKVINEQVKDGTLSKEDAKAQKNALKEAFKAEIDALLTDEQKAQLEQNKADRKEKRKAYKDSTKAVKIAVLGMTQDQVSAFDAANQEARDAAKALFEKSKNGDIDKDTLREGLKNIFAAKNEKMAGIFDDSQLEIIKIHKALSLRKKKHKSKKGKKGKGGSKSKKG
;
A
#
# COMPACT_ATOMS: atom_id res chain seq x y z
N MET A 1 8.27 -64.81 -71.46
CA MET A 1 8.46 -63.76 -72.48
C MET A 1 7.68 -62.53 -72.08
N LYS A 2 8.36 -61.36 -71.91
CA LYS A 2 7.86 -59.97 -71.90
C LYS A 2 6.79 -59.63 -70.83
N LYS A 3 6.73 -58.47 -70.18
CA LYS A 3 7.55 -57.26 -69.95
C LYS A 3 6.84 -56.53 -68.80
N LEU A 4 7.61 -55.81 -67.98
CA LEU A 4 7.31 -54.60 -67.19
C LEU A 4 5.86 -54.06 -67.18
N ILE A 5 5.37 -53.66 -65.99
CA ILE A 5 4.95 -52.27 -65.62
C ILE A 5 4.60 -52.27 -64.11
N LEU A 6 5.44 -51.59 -63.32
CA LEU A 6 5.03 -50.71 -62.20
C LEU A 6 4.99 -49.28 -62.78
N PRO A 7 4.32 -48.25 -62.20
CA PRO A 7 3.88 -48.14 -60.80
C PRO A 7 2.47 -47.50 -60.64
N ILE A 8 1.96 -47.36 -59.40
CA ILE A 8 1.58 -46.06 -58.82
C ILE A 8 1.32 -46.26 -57.32
N SER A 9 2.05 -45.44 -56.58
CA SER A 9 2.09 -45.27 -55.15
C SER A 9 0.77 -44.69 -54.61
N ILE A 10 0.14 -45.37 -53.65
CA ILE A 10 -0.77 -44.73 -52.69
C ILE A 10 -0.31 -45.14 -51.29
N LEU A 11 0.60 -44.33 -50.76
CA LEU A 11 1.02 -44.35 -49.37
C LEU A 11 -0.11 -43.69 -48.55
N LEU A 12 -1.05 -44.49 -48.04
CA LEU A 12 -1.99 -44.06 -47.00
C LEU A 12 -1.21 -43.91 -45.67
N LEU A 13 -0.62 -42.73 -45.47
CA LEU A 13 -0.18 -42.29 -44.15
C LEU A 13 -1.41 -42.01 -43.31
N PHE A 14 -1.70 -42.91 -42.37
CA PHE A 14 -2.52 -42.59 -41.21
C PHE A 14 -1.81 -41.48 -40.43
N ALA A 15 -2.23 -40.23 -40.67
CA ALA A 15 -1.99 -39.15 -39.74
C ALA A 15 -2.81 -39.47 -38.49
N VAL A 16 -2.19 -40.21 -37.56
CA VAL A 16 -2.50 -40.04 -36.14
C VAL A 16 -2.13 -38.59 -35.86
N GLY A 17 -3.13 -37.71 -35.97
CA GLY A 17 -3.03 -36.39 -35.40
C GLY A 17 -2.75 -36.60 -33.93
N CYS A 18 -1.48 -36.43 -33.55
CA CYS A 18 -1.15 -36.04 -32.19
C CYS A 18 -1.92 -34.75 -31.96
N ASP A 19 -3.09 -34.88 -31.33
CA ASP A 19 -3.63 -33.86 -30.47
C ASP A 19 -2.45 -33.33 -29.67
N ASN A 20 -2.02 -32.11 -30.00
CA ASN A 20 -1.07 -31.39 -29.17
C ASN A 20 -1.68 -31.35 -27.77
N PRO A 21 -1.07 -31.99 -26.76
CA PRO A 21 -1.56 -31.84 -25.41
C PRO A 21 -1.25 -30.42 -25.01
N MET A 22 -2.29 -29.57 -24.99
CA MET A 22 -2.36 -28.34 -24.21
C MET A 22 -1.03 -27.59 -24.12
N LEU A 23 -0.75 -26.72 -25.09
CA LEU A 23 0.04 -25.54 -24.78
C LEU A 23 -0.66 -24.84 -23.62
N ASP A 24 -0.12 -25.01 -22.41
CA ASP A 24 -0.52 -24.28 -21.22
C ASP A 24 -0.23 -22.81 -21.51
N ASN A 25 -1.17 -22.11 -22.14
CA ASN A 25 -1.14 -20.67 -22.40
C ASN A 25 -1.25 -19.87 -21.08
N ARG A 26 -0.60 -20.34 -20.02
CA ARG A 26 -0.36 -19.54 -18.85
C ARG A 26 0.74 -18.58 -19.23
N VAL A 27 0.32 -17.36 -19.53
CA VAL A 27 1.21 -16.22 -19.61
C VAL A 27 1.93 -16.10 -18.27
N GLU A 28 3.16 -16.61 -18.22
CA GLU A 28 4.00 -16.56 -17.03
C GLU A 28 4.37 -15.10 -16.79
N LEU A 29 4.05 -14.60 -15.60
CA LEU A 29 4.42 -13.25 -15.21
C LEU A 29 5.92 -13.26 -14.89
N ASP A 30 6.64 -12.28 -15.43
CA ASP A 30 8.10 -12.14 -15.28
C ASP A 30 8.57 -11.89 -13.83
N ASN A 31 7.63 -11.82 -12.89
CA ASN A 31 7.86 -11.48 -11.51
C ASN A 31 7.02 -12.35 -10.56
N SER A 32 7.68 -13.01 -9.61
CA SER A 32 7.00 -13.86 -8.62
C SER A 32 6.02 -13.12 -7.71
N GLU A 33 6.21 -11.83 -7.40
CA GLU A 33 5.22 -11.03 -6.67
C GLU A 33 3.95 -10.80 -7.49
N LEU A 34 4.09 -10.59 -8.79
CA LEU A 34 2.96 -10.46 -9.70
C LEU A 34 2.28 -11.81 -9.94
N GLN A 35 3.05 -12.88 -10.14
CA GLN A 35 2.52 -14.24 -10.33
C GLN A 35 1.67 -14.69 -9.14
N ASP A 36 2.17 -14.49 -7.92
CA ASP A 36 1.42 -14.80 -6.70
C ASP A 36 0.16 -13.95 -6.58
N PHE A 37 0.24 -12.66 -6.92
CA PHE A 37 -0.90 -11.75 -6.88
C PHE A 37 -1.98 -12.15 -7.89
N SER A 38 -1.59 -12.52 -9.11
CA SER A 38 -2.51 -12.99 -10.14
C SER A 38 -3.15 -14.32 -9.77
N SER A 39 -2.36 -15.26 -9.25
CA SER A 39 -2.87 -16.57 -8.83
C SER A 39 -3.86 -16.44 -7.66
N GLU A 40 -3.59 -15.57 -6.68
CA GLU A 40 -4.55 -15.27 -5.61
C GLU A 40 -5.80 -14.58 -6.16
N LEU A 41 -5.68 -13.69 -7.17
CA LEU A 41 -6.82 -13.05 -7.80
C LEU A 41 -7.70 -14.05 -8.57
N ALA A 42 -7.09 -14.91 -9.38
CA ALA A 42 -7.78 -15.95 -10.13
C ALA A 42 -8.53 -16.93 -9.21
N SER A 43 -7.89 -17.35 -8.12
CA SER A 43 -8.49 -18.22 -7.11
C SER A 43 -9.59 -17.52 -6.31
N ASP A 44 -9.37 -16.28 -5.84
CA ASP A 44 -10.36 -15.54 -5.04
C ASP A 44 -11.63 -15.21 -5.84
N LEU A 45 -11.52 -15.03 -7.15
CA LEU A 45 -12.66 -14.69 -8.02
C LEU A 45 -13.27 -15.92 -8.70
N GLY A 46 -12.62 -17.08 -8.65
CA GLY A 46 -13.02 -18.27 -9.40
C GLY A 46 -13.01 -18.00 -10.92
N LEU A 47 -11.96 -17.35 -11.42
CA LEU A 47 -11.83 -16.99 -12.83
C LEU A 47 -11.77 -18.23 -13.71
N SER A 48 -12.42 -18.16 -14.87
CA SER A 48 -12.23 -19.14 -15.95
C SER A 48 -10.78 -19.12 -16.44
N LYS A 49 -10.33 -20.14 -17.17
CA LYS A 49 -8.99 -20.14 -17.80
C LYS A 49 -8.80 -18.92 -18.70
N THR A 50 -9.82 -18.56 -19.46
CA THR A 50 -9.82 -17.39 -20.35
C THR A 50 -9.71 -16.08 -19.56
N SER A 51 -10.54 -15.89 -18.54
CA SER A 51 -10.50 -14.68 -17.69
C SER A 51 -9.18 -14.57 -16.92
N ALA A 52 -8.64 -15.69 -16.43
CA ALA A 52 -7.35 -15.72 -15.76
C ALA A 52 -6.20 -15.35 -16.72
N SER A 53 -6.25 -15.82 -17.98
CA SER A 53 -5.30 -15.39 -19.02
C SER A 53 -5.40 -13.90 -19.29
N ALA A 54 -6.61 -13.37 -19.46
CA ALA A 54 -6.82 -11.94 -19.68
C ALA A 54 -6.28 -11.09 -18.52
N VAL A 55 -6.51 -11.53 -17.27
CA VAL A 55 -5.94 -10.87 -16.08
C VAL A 55 -4.40 -10.92 -16.09
N ASN A 56 -3.80 -12.07 -16.44
CA ASN A 56 -2.35 -12.17 -16.57
C ASN A 56 -1.81 -11.22 -17.64
N ASP A 57 -2.47 -11.13 -18.79
CA ASP A 57 -2.07 -10.24 -19.89
C ASP A 57 -2.07 -8.77 -19.45
N VAL A 58 -3.13 -8.33 -18.78
CA VAL A 58 -3.22 -6.96 -18.24
C VAL A 58 -2.11 -6.71 -17.21
N LEU A 59 -1.88 -7.66 -16.30
CA LEU A 59 -0.82 -7.53 -15.28
C LEU A 59 0.57 -7.49 -15.91
N ASN A 60 0.83 -8.28 -16.96
CA ASN A 60 2.10 -8.26 -17.67
C ASN A 60 2.28 -6.96 -18.46
N ARG A 61 1.27 -6.53 -19.21
CA ARG A 61 1.31 -5.28 -19.99
C ARG A 61 1.73 -4.08 -19.15
N HIS A 62 1.18 -3.97 -17.95
CA HIS A 62 1.46 -2.84 -17.06
C HIS A 62 2.56 -3.10 -16.03
N GLY A 63 2.93 -4.37 -15.80
CA GLY A 63 3.74 -4.79 -14.66
C GLY A 63 5.12 -5.33 -15.00
N ARG A 64 5.34 -5.74 -16.25
CA ARG A 64 6.59 -6.32 -16.78
C ARG A 64 7.78 -5.39 -16.58
N GLY A 65 8.96 -5.95 -16.37
CA GLY A 65 10.20 -5.20 -16.17
C GLY A 65 10.25 -4.42 -14.84
N GLY A 66 9.46 -4.83 -13.85
CA GLY A 66 9.40 -4.13 -12.56
C GLY A 66 8.41 -2.96 -12.49
N LYS A 67 7.69 -2.68 -13.58
CA LYS A 67 6.71 -1.59 -13.68
C LYS A 67 5.54 -1.70 -12.71
N HIS A 68 5.30 -2.88 -12.12
CA HIS A 68 4.33 -3.06 -11.03
C HIS A 68 4.63 -2.28 -9.74
N LYS A 69 5.81 -1.66 -9.65
CA LYS A 69 6.23 -0.73 -8.59
C LYS A 69 6.07 0.74 -8.98
N GLU A 70 5.80 1.04 -10.23
CA GLU A 70 5.62 2.41 -10.73
C GLU A 70 4.34 3.05 -10.19
N PRO A 71 4.34 4.39 -10.07
CA PRO A 71 3.13 5.14 -9.74
C PRO A 71 2.01 4.83 -10.73
N GLY A 72 0.80 4.64 -10.21
CA GLY A 72 -0.39 4.42 -11.03
C GLY A 72 -0.55 3.01 -11.64
N PHE A 73 0.36 2.06 -11.42
CA PHE A 73 0.23 0.70 -11.96
C PHE A 73 -1.17 0.08 -11.77
N LEU A 74 -1.70 0.11 -10.54
CA LEU A 74 -3.02 -0.47 -10.26
C LEU A 74 -4.18 0.30 -10.91
N TRP A 75 -4.00 1.59 -11.23
CA TRP A 75 -5.02 2.34 -11.98
C TRP A 75 -5.09 1.83 -13.41
N LYS A 76 -3.94 1.65 -14.08
CA LYS A 76 -3.90 1.09 -15.44
C LYS A 76 -4.53 -0.29 -15.50
N VAL A 77 -4.18 -1.16 -14.54
CA VAL A 77 -4.80 -2.49 -14.40
C VAL A 77 -6.30 -2.38 -14.16
N ALA A 78 -6.75 -1.49 -13.27
CA ALA A 78 -8.16 -1.34 -12.97
C ALA A 78 -8.99 -0.85 -14.17
N GLY A 79 -8.44 0.07 -14.97
CA GLY A 79 -9.09 0.55 -16.19
C GLY A 79 -9.34 -0.59 -17.17
N GLU A 80 -8.30 -1.38 -17.50
CA GLU A 80 -8.50 -2.50 -18.43
C GLU A 80 -9.35 -3.63 -17.86
N LEU A 81 -9.32 -3.87 -16.55
CA LEU A 81 -10.16 -4.90 -15.94
C LEU A 81 -11.64 -4.51 -15.86
N ALA A 82 -11.99 -3.22 -15.96
CA ALA A 82 -13.38 -2.79 -16.05
C ALA A 82 -14.05 -3.36 -17.32
N ASP A 83 -13.32 -3.42 -18.43
CA ASP A 83 -13.83 -3.94 -19.71
C ASP A 83 -13.68 -5.46 -19.85
N LYS A 84 -12.76 -6.08 -19.10
CA LYS A 84 -12.40 -7.50 -19.27
C LYS A 84 -13.10 -8.45 -18.32
N LEU A 85 -13.53 -7.97 -17.16
CA LEU A 85 -14.26 -8.80 -16.20
C LEU A 85 -15.75 -8.78 -16.52
N SER A 86 -16.39 -9.94 -16.41
CA SER A 86 -17.86 -10.05 -16.39
C SER A 86 -18.44 -9.42 -15.12
N ASP A 87 -19.74 -9.12 -15.14
CA ASP A 87 -20.44 -8.55 -13.99
C ASP A 87 -20.41 -9.50 -12.78
N GLU A 88 -20.47 -10.82 -13.00
CA GLU A 88 -20.32 -11.83 -11.94
C GLU A 88 -18.92 -11.80 -11.31
N GLU A 89 -17.87 -11.66 -12.13
CA GLU A 89 -16.49 -11.56 -11.65
C GLU A 89 -16.25 -10.24 -10.90
N LYS A 90 -16.84 -9.14 -11.37
CA LYS A 90 -16.84 -7.85 -10.68
C LYS A 90 -17.56 -7.94 -9.34
N ALA A 91 -18.73 -8.57 -9.27
CA ALA A 91 -19.47 -8.78 -8.02
C ALA A 91 -18.62 -9.54 -6.98
N ARG A 92 -17.96 -10.64 -7.37
CA ARG A 92 -17.02 -11.38 -6.51
C ARG A 92 -15.80 -10.53 -6.09
N LEU A 93 -15.33 -9.66 -6.98
CA LEU A 93 -14.24 -8.74 -6.67
C LEU A 93 -14.63 -7.76 -5.56
N PHE A 94 -15.87 -7.30 -5.59
CA PHE A 94 -16.44 -6.30 -4.68
C PHE A 94 -17.01 -6.87 -3.37
N GLU A 95 -17.40 -8.14 -3.33
CA GLU A 95 -18.03 -8.80 -2.16
C GLU A 95 -17.32 -8.47 -0.83
N LYS A 96 -16.00 -8.68 -0.73
CA LYS A 96 -15.23 -8.42 0.50
C LYS A 96 -15.19 -6.94 0.90
N MET A 97 -15.40 -6.02 -0.04
CA MET A 97 -15.52 -4.59 0.25
C MET A 97 -16.91 -4.25 0.77
N GLU A 98 -17.95 -4.83 0.19
CA GLU A 98 -19.35 -4.62 0.56
C GLU A 98 -19.66 -5.23 1.92
N GLU A 99 -19.28 -6.49 2.15
CA GLU A 99 -19.40 -7.21 3.43
C GLU A 99 -18.74 -6.43 4.60
N LYS A 100 -17.69 -5.66 4.31
CA LYS A 100 -16.94 -4.90 5.32
C LYS A 100 -17.24 -3.41 5.30
N GLU A 101 -18.23 -2.98 4.51
CA GLU A 101 -18.61 -1.59 4.30
C GLU A 101 -17.39 -0.69 4.06
N ILE A 102 -16.44 -1.15 3.24
CA ILE A 102 -15.18 -0.43 3.04
C ILE A 102 -15.47 0.83 2.25
N PRO A 103 -15.22 2.03 2.80
CA PRO A 103 -15.42 3.27 2.07
C PRO A 103 -14.60 3.27 0.79
N LEU A 104 -15.24 3.63 -0.33
CA LEU A 104 -14.59 3.70 -1.64
C LEU A 104 -13.43 4.70 -1.60
N PHE A 105 -13.74 5.90 -1.11
CA PHE A 105 -12.81 6.99 -0.85
C PHE A 105 -12.30 6.97 0.59
N GLY A 106 -11.06 7.43 0.79
CA GLY A 106 -10.45 7.52 2.12
C GLY A 106 -9.96 6.18 2.69
N THR A 107 -9.47 6.24 3.92
CA THR A 107 -8.97 5.09 4.68
C THR A 107 -10.11 4.36 5.38
N PRO A 108 -10.16 3.00 5.32
CA PRO A 108 -11.13 2.23 6.09
C PRO A 108 -11.08 2.57 7.58
N LYS A 109 -12.21 2.36 8.29
CA LYS A 109 -12.36 2.51 9.75
C LYS A 109 -11.06 2.14 10.46
N ILE A 110 -10.51 3.06 11.26
CA ILE A 110 -9.31 2.86 12.08
C ILE A 110 -9.56 1.64 12.98
N LYS A 111 -9.16 0.44 12.53
CA LYS A 111 -9.12 -0.73 13.41
C LYS A 111 -8.21 -0.35 14.59
N LYS A 112 -8.72 -0.46 15.83
CA LYS A 112 -7.91 -0.39 17.05
C LYS A 112 -6.62 -1.18 16.79
N GLY A 113 -5.49 -0.51 16.93
CA GLY A 113 -4.22 -0.93 16.34
C GLY A 113 -3.92 -2.40 16.60
N LYS A 114 -3.66 -3.17 15.53
CA LYS A 114 -3.05 -4.49 15.67
C LYS A 114 -1.67 -4.29 16.32
N LYS A 115 -1.57 -4.51 17.63
CA LYS A 115 -0.32 -4.80 18.35
C LYS A 115 0.35 -5.96 17.59
N GLY A 116 1.51 -5.73 16.99
CA GLY A 116 2.29 -6.83 16.42
C GLY A 116 3.16 -6.50 15.21
N LYS A 117 2.99 -5.35 14.55
CA LYS A 117 4.00 -4.93 13.58
C LYS A 117 5.15 -4.29 14.36
N LYS A 118 6.35 -4.90 14.33
CA LYS A 118 7.58 -4.23 14.80
C LYS A 118 7.58 -2.84 14.18
N SER A 119 7.37 -1.82 15.01
CA SER A 119 7.49 -0.43 14.61
C SER A 119 8.86 -0.29 13.95
N LYS A 120 8.90 0.20 12.71
CA LYS A 120 10.19 0.57 12.12
C LYS A 120 10.82 1.57 13.07
N ASP A 121 12.10 1.36 13.40
CA ASP A 121 12.79 2.21 14.37
C ASP A 121 12.62 3.68 13.95
N PRO A 122 11.96 4.53 14.78
CA PRO A 122 11.69 5.91 14.41
C PRO A 122 12.99 6.70 14.17
N PHE A 123 14.10 6.21 14.70
CA PHE A 123 15.44 6.80 14.55
C PHE A 123 16.27 6.20 13.42
N SER A 124 15.68 5.34 12.58
CA SER A 124 16.39 4.70 11.46
C SER A 124 16.99 5.69 10.46
N VAL A 125 16.47 6.91 10.38
CA VAL A 125 17.02 7.98 9.54
C VAL A 125 18.25 8.60 10.18
N ILE A 126 18.17 8.95 11.47
CA ILE A 126 19.29 9.54 12.23
C ILE A 126 20.46 8.56 12.28
N LYS A 127 20.21 7.29 12.59
CA LYS A 127 21.26 6.24 12.65
C LYS A 127 22.09 6.05 11.38
N LYS A 128 21.57 6.46 10.21
CA LYS A 128 22.29 6.35 8.94
C LYS A 128 23.35 7.42 8.74
N VAL A 129 23.23 8.54 9.45
CA VAL A 129 24.18 9.66 9.33
C VAL A 129 25.17 9.69 10.49
N LEU A 130 24.89 8.96 11.59
CA LEU A 130 25.78 8.85 12.75
C LEU A 130 27.06 8.06 12.43
N THR A 131 28.17 8.48 13.02
CA THR A 131 29.41 7.69 13.16
C THR A 131 29.22 6.52 14.12
N ASP A 132 30.18 5.60 14.17
CA ASP A 132 30.08 4.44 15.07
C ASP A 132 30.12 4.84 16.55
N ASP A 133 30.94 5.81 16.91
CA ASP A 133 30.99 6.35 18.27
C ASP A 133 29.69 7.07 18.64
N GLN A 134 29.16 7.91 17.75
CA GLN A 134 27.87 8.55 17.97
C GLN A 134 26.73 7.53 18.09
N LYS A 135 26.78 6.39 17.39
CA LYS A 135 25.78 5.32 17.56
C LYS A 135 25.82 4.71 18.96
N VAL A 136 26.98 4.64 19.60
CA VAL A 136 27.11 4.17 20.99
C VAL A 136 26.43 5.17 21.93
N THR A 137 26.78 6.46 21.82
CA THR A 137 26.18 7.54 22.64
C THR A 137 24.67 7.64 22.41
N PHE A 138 24.22 7.57 21.16
CA PHE A 138 22.80 7.56 20.80
C PHE A 138 22.02 6.42 21.48
N LYS A 139 22.61 5.22 21.55
CA LYS A 139 21.99 4.07 22.24
C LYS A 139 21.90 4.33 23.75
N ALA A 140 22.96 4.87 24.35
CA ALA A 140 22.97 5.20 25.78
C ALA A 140 21.88 6.24 26.14
N ILE A 141 21.79 7.34 25.38
CA ILE A 141 20.74 8.36 25.55
C ILE A 141 19.35 7.72 25.44
N LYS A 142 19.12 6.88 24.41
CA LYS A 142 17.83 6.18 24.24
C LYS A 142 17.47 5.28 25.43
N ILE A 143 18.43 4.59 26.02
CA ILE A 143 18.22 3.74 27.19
C ILE A 143 17.87 4.59 28.41
N ALA A 144 18.66 5.64 28.67
CA ALA A 144 18.44 6.55 29.79
C ALA A 144 17.04 7.19 29.74
N TYR A 145 16.63 7.71 28.59
CA TYR A 145 15.31 8.31 28.44
C TYR A 145 14.17 7.29 28.50
N LYS A 146 14.40 6.06 28.04
CA LYS A 146 13.40 4.98 28.19
C LYS A 146 13.13 4.68 29.67
N GLU A 147 14.16 4.66 30.51
CA GLU A 147 13.99 4.51 31.96
C GLU A 147 13.27 5.71 32.57
N LYS A 148 13.65 6.96 32.20
CA LYS A 148 12.92 8.17 32.65
C LYS A 148 11.42 8.12 32.27
N PHE A 149 11.08 7.68 31.06
CA PHE A 149 9.67 7.49 30.65
C PHE A 149 8.98 6.36 31.44
N LYS A 150 9.70 5.32 31.83
CA LYS A 150 9.17 4.19 32.60
C LYS A 150 8.77 4.65 34.01
N VAL A 151 9.63 5.42 34.68
CA VAL A 151 9.33 6.01 36.01
C VAL A 151 8.04 6.81 35.99
N ILE A 152 7.88 7.74 35.03
CA ILE A 152 6.64 8.53 34.90
C ILE A 152 5.41 7.62 34.69
N ASN A 153 5.56 6.51 33.95
CA ASN A 153 4.46 5.59 33.73
C ASN A 153 4.13 4.76 34.98
N GLU A 154 5.10 4.46 35.84
CA GLU A 154 4.91 3.77 37.11
C GLU A 154 4.18 4.68 38.10
N GLN A 155 4.60 5.94 38.21
CA GLN A 155 3.94 6.96 39.03
C GLN A 155 2.48 7.25 38.62
N VAL A 156 2.15 7.09 37.34
CA VAL A 156 0.75 7.20 36.89
C VAL A 156 -0.05 5.94 37.27
N LYS A 157 0.58 4.77 37.34
CA LYS A 157 -0.09 3.51 37.67
C LYS A 157 -0.35 3.37 39.16
N ASP A 158 0.59 3.81 40.00
CA ASP A 158 0.45 3.78 41.46
C ASP A 158 -0.40 4.94 42.00
N GLY A 159 -0.78 5.89 41.13
CA GLY A 159 -1.65 7.02 41.46
C GLY A 159 -0.91 8.22 42.08
N THR A 160 0.41 8.14 42.22
CA THR A 160 1.24 9.23 42.78
C THR A 160 1.38 10.43 41.85
N LEU A 161 1.13 10.25 40.55
CA LEU A 161 1.16 11.31 39.55
C LEU A 161 -0.13 11.34 38.73
N SER A 162 -0.75 12.51 38.65
CA SER A 162 -1.93 12.72 37.82
C SER A 162 -1.59 12.48 36.33
N LYS A 163 -2.61 12.13 35.54
CA LYS A 163 -2.42 11.94 34.09
C LYS A 163 -2.01 13.23 33.37
N GLU A 164 -2.42 14.38 33.91
CA GLU A 164 -2.13 15.70 33.34
C GLU A 164 -0.68 16.10 33.61
N ASP A 165 -0.22 15.96 34.86
CA ASP A 165 1.17 16.22 35.23
C ASP A 165 2.13 15.27 34.49
N ALA A 166 1.74 14.00 34.37
CA ALA A 166 2.49 13.03 33.58
C ALA A 166 2.58 13.42 32.10
N LYS A 167 1.56 14.08 31.54
CA LYS A 167 1.59 14.59 30.15
C LYS A 167 2.60 15.72 30.03
N ALA A 168 2.60 16.67 30.96
CA ALA A 168 3.55 17.78 31.00
C ALA A 168 4.99 17.26 31.14
N GLN A 169 5.27 16.38 32.11
CA GLN A 169 6.59 15.79 32.31
C GLN A 169 7.06 14.98 31.10
N LYS A 170 6.19 14.19 30.48
CA LYS A 170 6.53 13.44 29.25
C LYS A 170 6.87 14.36 28.09
N ASN A 171 6.23 15.53 27.98
CA ASN A 171 6.53 16.47 26.92
C ASN A 171 7.88 17.16 27.16
N ALA A 172 8.14 17.62 28.39
CA ALA A 172 9.45 18.14 28.76
C ALA A 172 10.58 17.12 28.49
N LEU A 173 10.34 15.85 28.85
CA LEU A 173 11.29 14.77 28.61
C LEU A 173 11.51 14.48 27.11
N LYS A 174 10.50 14.65 26.25
CA LYS A 174 10.69 14.54 24.79
C LYS A 174 11.53 15.67 24.23
N GLU A 175 11.33 16.90 24.69
CA GLU A 175 12.12 18.06 24.24
C GLU A 175 13.57 17.93 24.69
N ALA A 176 13.82 17.54 25.95
CA ALA A 176 15.17 17.27 26.44
C ALA A 176 15.87 16.15 25.65
N PHE A 177 15.15 15.05 25.36
CA PHE A 177 15.66 13.98 24.51
C PHE A 177 16.04 14.49 23.12
N LYS A 178 15.18 15.30 22.50
CA LYS A 178 15.42 15.89 21.18
C LYS A 178 16.66 16.80 21.20
N ALA A 179 16.83 17.61 22.24
CA ALA A 179 17.98 18.47 22.41
C ALA A 179 19.29 17.68 22.55
N GLU A 180 19.30 16.60 23.34
CA GLU A 180 20.49 15.74 23.47
C GLU A 180 20.83 15.02 22.16
N ILE A 181 19.81 14.58 21.40
CA ILE A 181 20.06 14.00 20.07
C ILE A 181 20.56 15.07 19.10
N ASP A 182 20.10 16.31 19.18
CA ASP A 182 20.57 17.40 18.33
C ASP A 182 22.02 17.79 18.64
N ALA A 183 22.40 17.85 19.92
CA ALA A 183 23.77 18.11 20.35
C ALA A 183 24.76 17.00 19.98
N LEU A 184 24.27 15.77 19.78
CA LEU A 184 25.09 14.66 19.30
C LEU A 184 25.49 14.81 17.82
N LEU A 185 24.71 15.56 17.04
CA LEU A 185 24.89 15.68 15.59
C LEU A 185 25.82 16.84 15.23
N THR A 186 26.70 16.62 14.26
CA THR A 186 27.45 17.72 13.62
C THR A 186 26.54 18.56 12.73
N ASP A 187 26.95 19.78 12.43
CA ASP A 187 26.18 20.68 11.55
C ASP A 187 26.03 20.07 10.14
N GLU A 188 27.04 19.36 9.65
CA GLU A 188 26.98 18.62 8.38
C GLU A 188 25.92 17.49 8.44
N GLN A 189 25.83 16.76 9.56
CA GLN A 189 24.82 15.71 9.74
C GLN A 189 23.41 16.30 9.83
N LYS A 190 23.24 17.45 10.49
CA LYS A 190 21.97 18.18 10.55
C LYS A 190 21.55 18.64 9.15
N ALA A 191 22.46 19.24 8.38
CA ALA A 191 22.21 19.63 7.00
C ALA A 191 21.83 18.42 6.13
N GLN A 192 22.55 17.30 6.26
CA GLN A 192 22.26 16.07 5.52
C GLN A 192 20.87 15.50 5.88
N LEU A 193 20.42 15.61 7.14
CA LEU A 193 19.10 15.16 7.56
C LEU A 193 17.98 16.01 6.97
N GLU A 194 18.14 17.33 6.93
CA GLU A 194 17.17 18.23 6.31
C GLU A 194 17.11 18.05 4.79
N GLN A 195 18.25 17.89 4.11
CA GLN A 195 18.28 17.54 2.69
C GLN A 195 17.57 16.20 2.44
N ASN A 196 17.89 15.15 3.20
CA ASN A 196 17.22 13.86 3.10
C ASN A 196 15.70 13.94 3.33
N LYS A 197 15.24 14.89 4.15
CA LYS A 197 13.82 15.14 4.41
C LYS A 197 13.18 15.87 3.23
N ALA A 198 13.86 16.87 2.66
CA ALA A 198 13.44 17.56 1.44
C ALA A 198 13.33 16.59 0.25
N ASP A 199 14.38 15.81 -0.05
CA ASP A 199 14.40 14.82 -1.12
C ASP A 199 13.28 13.79 -0.99
N ARG A 200 13.02 13.31 0.24
CA ARG A 200 11.91 12.39 0.49
C ARG A 200 10.55 13.05 0.30
N LYS A 201 10.41 14.34 0.61
CA LYS A 201 9.17 15.10 0.40
C LYS A 201 8.94 15.28 -1.10
N GLU A 202 9.98 15.63 -1.85
CA GLU A 202 9.94 15.78 -3.30
C GLU A 202 9.64 14.46 -4.00
N LYS A 203 10.38 13.38 -3.71
CA LYS A 203 10.11 12.04 -4.26
C LYS A 203 8.68 11.57 -3.98
N ARG A 204 8.15 11.83 -2.78
CA ARG A 204 6.75 11.52 -2.45
C ARG A 204 5.76 12.38 -3.25
N LYS A 205 6.06 13.67 -3.44
CA LYS A 205 5.25 14.58 -4.25
C LYS A 205 5.23 14.10 -5.71
N ALA A 206 6.39 13.88 -6.31
CA ALA A 206 6.52 13.36 -7.68
C ALA A 206 5.77 12.04 -7.87
N TYR A 207 5.91 11.08 -6.94
CA TYR A 207 5.16 9.82 -6.99
C TYR A 207 3.64 10.02 -6.91
N LYS A 208 3.18 10.93 -6.03
CA LYS A 208 1.75 11.25 -5.89
C LYS A 208 1.22 11.92 -7.16
N ASP A 209 1.95 12.88 -7.71
CA ASP A 209 1.58 13.64 -8.89
C ASP A 209 1.52 12.72 -10.12
N SER A 210 2.53 11.85 -10.30
CA SER A 210 2.52 10.83 -11.35
C SER A 210 1.36 9.83 -11.18
N THR A 211 1.09 9.37 -9.96
CA THR A 211 -0.08 8.50 -9.70
C THR A 211 -1.39 9.20 -10.02
N LYS A 212 -1.50 10.50 -9.72
CA LYS A 212 -2.68 11.31 -10.02
C LYS A 212 -2.84 11.50 -11.53
N ALA A 213 -1.77 11.78 -12.26
CA ALA A 213 -1.81 11.91 -13.72
C ALA A 213 -2.31 10.62 -14.38
N VAL A 214 -1.81 9.46 -13.95
CA VAL A 214 -2.30 8.16 -14.45
C VAL A 214 -3.77 7.95 -14.10
N LYS A 215 -4.19 8.30 -12.88
CA LYS A 215 -5.61 8.23 -12.49
C LYS A 215 -6.49 9.08 -13.42
N ILE A 216 -6.10 10.33 -13.67
CA ILE A 216 -6.84 11.27 -14.53
C ILE A 216 -6.98 10.67 -15.93
N ALA A 217 -5.87 10.18 -16.50
CA ALA A 217 -5.87 9.58 -17.83
C ALA A 217 -6.75 8.32 -17.91
N VAL A 218 -6.64 7.41 -16.93
CA VAL A 218 -7.41 6.15 -16.92
C VAL A 218 -8.91 6.40 -16.75
N LEU A 219 -9.29 7.36 -15.92
CA LEU A 219 -10.70 7.68 -15.69
C LEU A 219 -11.27 8.64 -16.74
N GLY A 220 -10.44 9.18 -17.64
CA GLY A 220 -10.87 10.23 -18.57
C GLY A 220 -11.46 11.44 -17.84
N MET A 221 -10.89 11.84 -16.70
CA MET A 221 -11.47 12.94 -15.90
C MET A 221 -11.48 14.25 -16.67
N THR A 222 -12.62 14.93 -16.68
CA THR A 222 -12.72 16.30 -17.23
C THR A 222 -11.95 17.29 -16.37
N GLN A 223 -11.64 18.47 -16.92
CA GLN A 223 -10.96 19.53 -16.17
C GLN A 223 -11.77 19.98 -14.94
N ASP A 224 -13.10 19.99 -15.05
CA ASP A 224 -14.00 20.31 -13.94
C ASP A 224 -13.95 19.23 -12.86
N GLN A 225 -13.96 17.94 -13.25
CA GLN A 225 -13.80 16.83 -12.31
C GLN A 225 -12.45 16.87 -11.60
N VAL A 226 -11.36 17.21 -12.32
CA VAL A 226 -10.03 17.38 -11.72
C VAL A 226 -10.02 18.51 -10.70
N SER A 227 -10.61 19.65 -11.05
CA SER A 227 -10.68 20.83 -10.17
C SER A 227 -11.51 20.55 -8.92
N ALA A 228 -12.69 19.93 -9.07
CA ALA A 228 -13.54 19.53 -7.95
C ALA A 228 -12.84 18.49 -7.04
N PHE A 229 -12.13 17.53 -7.63
CA PHE A 229 -11.37 16.53 -6.89
C PHE A 229 -10.25 17.16 -6.06
N ASP A 230 -9.52 18.13 -6.62
CA ASP A 230 -8.47 18.84 -5.90
C ASP A 230 -9.02 19.71 -4.79
N ALA A 231 -10.09 20.47 -5.06
CA ALA A 231 -10.78 21.30 -4.07
C ALA A 231 -11.24 20.47 -2.87
N ALA A 232 -11.96 19.36 -3.10
CA ALA A 232 -12.42 18.48 -2.02
C ALA A 232 -11.26 17.90 -1.19
N ASN A 233 -10.13 17.56 -1.83
CA ASN A 233 -8.95 17.09 -1.11
C ASN A 233 -8.22 18.18 -0.34
N GLN A 234 -8.21 19.42 -0.84
CA GLN A 234 -7.56 20.56 -0.19
C GLN A 234 -8.39 21.00 1.03
N GLU A 235 -9.70 21.17 0.87
CA GLU A 235 -10.63 21.51 1.95
C GLU A 235 -10.52 20.53 3.12
N ALA A 236 -10.56 19.23 2.84
CA ALA A 236 -10.41 18.21 3.89
C ALA A 236 -9.03 18.23 4.57
N ARG A 237 -7.96 18.60 3.84
CA ARG A 237 -6.62 18.74 4.42
C ARG A 237 -6.54 19.94 5.35
N ASP A 238 -7.09 21.08 4.93
CA ASP A 238 -7.01 22.31 5.71
C ASP A 238 -7.91 22.24 6.95
N ALA A 239 -9.10 21.67 6.83
CA ALA A 239 -9.96 21.35 7.98
C ALA A 239 -9.27 20.39 8.96
N ALA A 240 -8.61 19.34 8.45
CA ALA A 240 -7.88 18.40 9.32
C ALA A 240 -6.68 19.05 10.02
N LYS A 241 -5.91 19.91 9.32
CA LYS A 241 -4.81 20.67 9.92
C LYS A 241 -5.32 21.57 11.05
N ALA A 242 -6.43 22.28 10.83
CA ALA A 242 -7.02 23.13 11.85
C ALA A 242 -7.40 22.34 13.11
N LEU A 243 -7.97 21.13 12.97
CA LEU A 243 -8.23 20.25 14.11
C LEU A 243 -6.95 19.77 14.80
N PHE A 244 -5.90 19.45 14.04
CA PHE A 244 -4.63 19.05 14.64
C PHE A 244 -3.98 20.19 15.45
N GLU A 245 -4.02 21.43 14.96
CA GLU A 245 -3.51 22.59 15.72
C GLU A 245 -4.32 22.82 17.00
N LYS A 246 -5.66 22.78 16.93
CA LYS A 246 -6.51 22.85 18.14
C LYS A 246 -6.18 21.77 19.16
N SER A 247 -5.99 20.53 18.71
CA SER A 247 -5.64 19.42 19.60
C SER A 247 -4.23 19.55 20.19
N LYS A 248 -3.29 20.12 19.43
CA LYS A 248 -1.92 20.39 19.88
C LYS A 248 -1.90 21.47 20.96
N ASN A 249 -2.73 22.51 20.82
CA ASN A 249 -2.88 23.60 21.78
C ASN A 249 -3.66 23.18 23.04
N GLY A 250 -4.39 22.07 22.97
CA GLY A 250 -5.20 21.57 24.08
C GLY A 250 -6.65 22.05 24.06
N ASP A 251 -7.05 22.80 23.02
CA ASP A 251 -8.42 23.33 22.84
C ASP A 251 -9.47 22.22 22.66
N ILE A 252 -9.04 21.05 22.16
CA ILE A 252 -9.89 19.88 22.00
C ILE A 252 -9.18 18.61 22.50
N ASP A 253 -9.96 17.70 23.08
CA ASP A 253 -9.50 16.39 23.48
C ASP A 253 -9.31 15.44 22.26
N LYS A 254 -8.83 14.22 22.53
CA LYS A 254 -8.52 13.23 21.48
C LYS A 254 -9.76 12.63 20.83
N ASP A 255 -10.85 12.49 21.57
CA ASP A 255 -12.09 11.93 21.08
C ASP A 255 -12.80 12.97 20.19
N THR A 256 -12.82 14.24 20.60
CA THR A 256 -13.26 15.37 19.76
C THR A 256 -12.43 15.47 18.47
N LEU A 257 -11.10 15.37 18.54
CA LEU A 257 -10.24 15.31 17.35
C LEU A 257 -10.62 14.13 16.45
N ARG A 258 -10.85 12.95 17.03
CA ARG A 258 -11.16 11.73 16.28
C ARG A 258 -12.51 11.84 15.56
N GLU A 259 -13.52 12.37 16.23
CA GLU A 259 -14.85 12.58 15.66
C GLU A 259 -14.84 13.66 14.57
N GLY A 260 -14.17 14.79 14.82
CA GLY A 260 -14.00 15.85 13.82
C GLY A 260 -13.31 15.33 12.55
N LEU A 261 -12.24 14.54 12.69
CA LEU A 261 -11.59 13.91 11.54
C LEU A 261 -12.51 12.92 10.81
N LYS A 262 -13.31 12.13 11.54
CA LYS A 262 -14.29 11.20 10.94
C LYS A 262 -15.29 11.98 10.08
N ASN A 263 -15.82 13.09 10.57
CA ASN A 263 -16.80 13.91 9.86
C ASN A 263 -16.19 14.57 8.62
N ILE A 264 -14.97 15.12 8.73
CA ILE A 264 -14.24 15.67 7.57
C ILE A 264 -14.07 14.63 6.46
N PHE A 265 -13.67 13.41 6.81
CA PHE A 265 -13.49 12.37 5.80
C PHE A 265 -14.82 11.83 5.25
N ALA A 266 -15.89 11.82 6.04
CA ALA A 266 -17.23 11.47 5.57
C ALA A 266 -17.73 12.51 4.54
N ALA A 267 -17.70 13.79 4.88
CA ALA A 267 -18.09 14.88 3.98
C ALA A 267 -17.24 14.90 2.69
N LYS A 268 -15.93 14.68 2.83
CA LYS A 268 -15.05 14.55 1.66
C LYS A 268 -15.45 13.36 0.78
N ASN A 269 -15.77 12.22 1.38
CA ASN A 269 -16.13 11.02 0.62
C ASN A 269 -17.45 11.19 -0.14
N GLU A 270 -18.42 11.89 0.45
CA GLU A 270 -19.69 12.25 -0.19
C GLU A 270 -19.45 13.16 -1.40
N LYS A 271 -18.70 14.26 -1.23
CA LYS A 271 -18.27 15.13 -2.35
C LYS A 271 -17.58 14.34 -3.45
N MET A 272 -16.72 13.41 -3.06
CA MET A 272 -15.97 12.59 -4.02
C MET A 272 -16.83 11.62 -4.80
N ALA A 273 -17.92 11.10 -4.22
CA ALA A 273 -18.85 10.24 -4.93
C ALA A 273 -19.61 11.00 -6.03
N GLY A 274 -19.98 12.26 -5.77
CA GLY A 274 -20.68 13.10 -6.75
C GLY A 274 -19.81 13.67 -7.89
N ILE A 275 -18.49 13.43 -7.89
CA ILE A 275 -17.60 13.93 -8.95
C ILE A 275 -17.56 12.98 -10.15
N PHE A 276 -17.72 11.68 -9.92
CA PHE A 276 -17.45 10.64 -10.90
C PHE A 276 -18.76 10.06 -11.44
N ASP A 277 -18.77 9.71 -12.72
CA ASP A 277 -19.85 8.90 -13.31
C ASP A 277 -19.73 7.41 -12.90
N ASP A 278 -20.73 6.61 -13.25
CA ASP A 278 -20.81 5.20 -12.87
C ASP A 278 -19.64 4.37 -13.41
N SER A 279 -19.19 4.64 -14.64
CA SER A 279 -18.04 3.94 -15.25
C SER A 279 -16.74 4.26 -14.50
N GLN A 280 -16.52 5.55 -14.22
CA GLN A 280 -15.39 6.01 -13.42
C GLN A 280 -15.44 5.42 -12.00
N LEU A 281 -16.61 5.39 -11.36
CA LEU A 281 -16.80 4.79 -10.04
C LEU A 281 -16.50 3.29 -10.03
N GLU A 282 -16.88 2.56 -11.07
CA GLU A 282 -16.54 1.15 -11.24
C GLU A 282 -15.02 0.94 -11.27
N ILE A 283 -14.29 1.68 -12.10
CA ILE A 283 -12.83 1.61 -12.18
C ILE A 283 -12.20 1.93 -10.80
N ILE A 284 -12.71 2.94 -10.09
CA ILE A 284 -12.26 3.30 -8.74
C ILE A 284 -12.49 2.12 -7.77
N LYS A 285 -13.62 1.43 -7.87
CA LYS A 285 -14.00 0.27 -7.04
C LYS A 285 -13.08 -0.92 -7.31
N ILE A 286 -12.80 -1.22 -8.58
CA ILE A 286 -11.82 -2.23 -9.01
C ILE A 286 -10.44 -1.89 -8.44
N HIS A 287 -9.95 -0.67 -8.66
CA HIS A 287 -8.66 -0.22 -8.11
C HIS A 287 -8.57 -0.39 -6.59
N LYS A 288 -9.65 -0.05 -5.86
CA LYS A 288 -9.72 -0.22 -4.39
C LYS A 288 -9.66 -1.69 -4.00
N ALA A 289 -10.41 -2.56 -4.68
CA ALA A 289 -10.42 -4.00 -4.44
C ALA A 289 -9.03 -4.63 -4.68
N LEU A 290 -8.37 -4.26 -5.78
CA LEU A 290 -7.01 -4.69 -6.10
C LEU A 290 -5.99 -4.19 -5.06
N SER A 291 -6.10 -2.93 -4.61
CA SER A 291 -5.23 -2.35 -3.59
C SER A 291 -5.32 -3.10 -2.25
N LEU A 292 -6.54 -3.49 -1.84
CA LEU A 292 -6.77 -4.25 -0.62
C LEU A 292 -6.15 -5.65 -0.71
N ARG A 293 -6.32 -6.34 -1.85
CA ARG A 293 -5.72 -7.66 -2.10
C ARG A 293 -4.18 -7.59 -2.15
N LYS A 294 -3.59 -6.64 -2.89
CA LYS A 294 -2.14 -6.44 -2.95
C LYS A 294 -1.53 -6.14 -1.56
N LYS A 295 -2.24 -5.38 -0.71
CA LYS A 295 -1.82 -5.14 0.70
C LYS A 295 -1.88 -6.41 1.55
N LYS A 296 -2.95 -7.20 1.42
CA LYS A 296 -3.09 -8.50 2.11
C LYS A 296 -1.97 -9.45 1.70
N HIS A 297 -1.67 -9.55 0.40
CA HIS A 297 -0.58 -10.36 -0.14
C HIS A 297 0.78 -9.99 0.45
N LYS A 298 1.15 -8.70 0.45
CA LYS A 298 2.39 -8.20 1.09
C LYS A 298 2.47 -8.53 2.58
N SER A 299 1.33 -8.55 3.28
CA SER A 299 1.30 -8.91 4.69
C SER A 299 1.49 -10.41 4.96
N LYS A 300 1.07 -11.28 4.03
CA LYS A 300 1.28 -12.74 4.10
C LYS A 300 2.73 -13.13 3.79
N LYS A 301 3.36 -12.55 2.75
CA LYS A 301 4.79 -12.78 2.43
C LYS A 301 5.72 -12.43 3.60
N GLY A 302 5.44 -11.33 4.32
CA GLY A 302 6.21 -10.94 5.51
C GLY A 302 6.10 -11.91 6.70
N LYS A 303 5.14 -12.83 6.71
CA LYS A 303 5.01 -13.89 7.74
C LYS A 303 5.66 -15.21 7.32
N LYS A 304 5.66 -15.56 6.03
CA LYS A 304 6.21 -16.84 5.56
C LYS A 304 7.75 -16.90 5.54
N GLY A 305 8.46 -15.76 5.52
CA GLY A 305 9.93 -15.72 5.53
C GLY A 305 10.62 -15.94 6.89
N LYS A 306 9.93 -16.49 7.90
CA LYS A 306 10.46 -16.67 9.27
C LYS A 306 10.28 -18.08 9.86
N GLY A 307 10.09 -19.08 9.00
CA GLY A 307 9.84 -20.47 9.41
C GLY A 307 10.80 -21.49 8.81
N GLY A 308 12.02 -21.10 8.44
CA GLY A 308 13.01 -22.03 7.87
C GLY A 308 14.38 -21.83 8.49
N SER A 309 14.65 -22.53 9.58
CA SER A 309 15.98 -22.93 10.10
C SER A 309 15.85 -23.30 11.58
N LYS A 310 15.27 -24.46 11.85
CA LYS A 310 15.73 -25.31 12.96
C LYS A 310 16.04 -26.65 12.32
N SER A 311 17.30 -26.80 11.94
CA SER A 311 17.90 -28.11 11.72
C SER A 311 17.62 -28.97 12.95
N LYS A 312 16.90 -30.08 12.74
CA LYS A 312 16.96 -31.20 13.66
C LYS A 312 18.35 -31.81 13.49
N LYS A 313 19.22 -31.61 14.48
CA LYS A 313 20.25 -32.61 14.79
C LYS A 313 19.50 -33.78 15.43
N GLY A 314 19.40 -34.87 14.69
CA GLY A 314 19.44 -36.22 15.24
C GLY A 314 20.88 -36.68 15.14
#